data_AF-A0A967BVD3-F1
#
_entry.id   AF-A0A967BVD3-F1
#
_cell.length_a   1.000
_cell.length_b   1.000
_cell.length_c   1.000
_cell.angle_alpha   90.00
_cell.angle_beta   90.00
_cell.angle_gamma   90.00
#
_symmetry.space_group_name_H-M   'P 1'
#
loop_
_entity.id
_entity.type
_entity.pdbx_description
1 polymer ?
#
loop_
_entity_poly.entity_id
_entity_poly.type
_entity_poly.pdbx_seq_one_letter_code
_entity_poly.pdbx_strand_id
1 'polypeptide(L)'
;MKHAGFNIARALIILTVFLGLLSGCRNKVDFEQFGGFSVKYLDNGCKEVTDGIGRKLLLAPWGYKVREKYAKADIIRIPVKKVVVYSTYNAALIKVLGHVNSIDGVVTKKQDWYIPEIRKGIDQGRIVYLGQSTSIDYERLRSLKPDVVFTWDEGIVPKLEELSIPCVVTTTRIARDLSAHINFIRFIAAFYGDEHQAKVFAGSQFEKIKKISARLSRARKKPTVIWGDIYARKVQVEPGNSWAGQMVGDAGGDYLFRNLEGST
;
A
#
# COMPACT_ATOMS: atom_id res chain seq x y z
N MET A 1 -74.39 -16.50 7.26
CA MET A 1 -73.48 -17.39 8.01
C MET A 1 -72.09 -16.74 8.07
N LYS A 2 -71.65 -16.42 9.30
CA LYS A 2 -70.29 -16.02 9.79
C LYS A 2 -69.71 -14.68 9.26
N HIS A 3 -69.81 -13.60 10.06
CA HIS A 3 -68.82 -13.03 11.03
C HIS A 3 -67.61 -12.38 10.33
N ALA A 4 -67.08 -11.20 10.66
CA ALA A 4 -67.17 -10.25 11.77
C ALA A 4 -66.70 -8.87 11.24
N GLY A 5 -67.21 -7.72 11.69
CA GLY A 5 -66.77 -7.04 12.92
C GLY A 5 -65.40 -6.38 12.76
N PHE A 6 -65.34 -5.13 12.27
CA PHE A 6 -64.13 -4.29 12.39
C PHE A 6 -64.54 -2.90 12.89
N ASN A 7 -64.08 -2.57 14.09
CA ASN A 7 -64.39 -1.33 14.79
C ASN A 7 -63.14 -0.45 14.87
N ILE A 8 -63.36 0.85 14.75
CA ILE A 8 -62.38 1.91 14.57
C ILE A 8 -61.74 2.25 15.93
N ALA A 9 -60.41 2.35 15.99
CA ALA A 9 -59.75 3.11 17.06
C ALA A 9 -58.47 3.78 16.54
N ARG A 10 -58.46 5.10 16.70
CA ARG A 10 -57.40 6.07 16.37
C ARG A 10 -56.11 5.77 17.16
N ALA A 11 -54.96 5.90 16.49
CA ALA A 11 -53.70 6.23 17.16
C ALA A 11 -52.97 7.31 16.35
N LEU A 12 -52.86 8.49 16.97
CA LEU A 12 -52.10 9.66 16.54
C LEU A 12 -50.61 9.29 16.45
N ILE A 13 -49.97 9.52 15.31
CA ILE A 13 -48.50 9.52 15.22
C ILE A 13 -48.05 10.98 15.25
N ILE A 14 -47.47 11.39 16.38
CA ILE A 14 -46.80 12.67 16.55
C ILE A 14 -45.47 12.61 15.80
N LEU A 15 -45.32 13.42 14.76
CA LEU A 15 -44.08 13.58 14.01
C LEU A 15 -43.18 14.57 14.76
N THR A 16 -42.31 14.07 15.64
CA THR A 16 -41.28 14.88 16.29
C THR A 16 -40.13 15.08 15.31
N VAL A 17 -40.08 16.23 14.65
CA VAL A 17 -38.92 16.66 13.86
C VAL A 17 -37.80 17.03 14.84
N PHE A 18 -36.87 16.11 15.06
CA PHE A 18 -35.61 16.42 15.74
C PHE A 18 -34.70 17.17 14.76
N LEU A 19 -34.68 18.50 14.86
CA LEU A 19 -33.69 19.34 14.20
C LEU A 19 -32.35 19.16 14.93
N GLY A 20 -31.65 18.07 14.61
CA GLY A 20 -30.29 17.83 15.07
C GLY A 20 -29.33 18.77 14.34
N LEU A 21 -28.75 19.70 15.10
CA LEU A 21 -27.64 20.56 14.70
C LEU A 21 -26.58 19.77 13.92
N LEU A 22 -26.37 20.17 12.66
CA LEU A 22 -25.23 19.78 11.84
C LEU A 22 -23.95 20.31 12.48
N SER A 23 -23.46 19.62 13.50
CA SER A 23 -22.05 19.69 13.88
C SER A 23 -21.30 18.80 12.91
N GLY A 24 -20.38 19.39 12.15
CA GLY A 24 -19.68 18.72 11.05
C GLY A 24 -18.95 17.46 11.50
N CYS A 25 -19.57 16.29 11.28
CA CYS A 25 -18.86 15.04 11.22
C CYS A 25 -17.99 15.06 9.95
N ARG A 26 -16.74 15.52 10.09
CA ARG A 26 -15.66 15.00 9.23
C ARG A 26 -15.74 13.48 9.34
N ASN A 27 -16.07 12.80 8.26
CA ASN A 27 -15.90 11.35 8.16
C ASN A 27 -14.43 11.04 8.46
N LYS A 28 -14.14 10.68 9.71
CA LYS A 28 -12.84 10.15 10.10
C LYS A 28 -12.81 8.76 9.48
N VAL A 29 -12.00 8.60 8.43
CA VAL A 29 -11.81 7.29 7.82
C VAL A 29 -11.01 6.48 8.83
N ASP A 30 -11.68 5.61 9.57
CA ASP A 30 -11.04 4.81 10.62
C ASP A 30 -10.30 3.59 10.04
N PHE A 31 -10.55 3.25 8.77
CA PHE A 31 -9.97 2.11 8.10
C PHE A 31 -9.83 2.33 6.58
N GLU A 32 -8.68 1.98 6.03
CA GLU A 32 -8.39 1.97 4.59
C GLU A 32 -7.78 0.62 4.18
N GLN A 33 -8.16 0.12 3.01
CA GLN A 33 -7.64 -1.12 2.44
C GLN A 33 -7.18 -0.90 1.00
N PHE A 34 -6.07 -1.55 0.65
CA PHE A 34 -5.39 -1.44 -0.64
C PHE A 34 -4.99 -2.84 -1.12
N GLY A 35 -5.96 -3.61 -1.61
CA GLY A 35 -5.76 -5.05 -1.87
C GLY A 35 -5.49 -5.81 -0.57
N GLY A 36 -4.35 -6.51 -0.50
CA GLY A 36 -3.92 -7.26 0.70
C GLY A 36 -3.43 -6.41 1.87
N PHE A 37 -3.31 -5.08 1.71
CA PHE A 37 -2.78 -4.17 2.72
C PHE A 37 -3.89 -3.37 3.40
N SER A 38 -3.72 -3.01 4.66
CA SER A 38 -4.67 -2.11 5.33
C SER A 38 -4.01 -1.15 6.31
N VAL A 39 -4.68 -0.03 6.57
CA VAL A 39 -4.34 0.93 7.63
C VAL A 39 -5.61 1.17 8.45
N LYS A 40 -5.56 0.86 9.75
CA LYS A 40 -6.59 1.21 10.73
C LYS A 40 -6.07 2.36 11.58
N TYR A 41 -6.78 3.48 11.62
CA TYR A 41 -6.40 4.63 12.41
C TYR A 41 -6.90 4.45 13.85
N LEU A 42 -6.01 4.65 14.81
CA LEU A 42 -6.28 4.48 16.24
C LEU A 42 -6.19 5.83 16.96
N ASP A 43 -6.54 5.83 18.23
CA ASP A 43 -6.39 7.01 19.08
C ASP A 43 -4.92 7.42 19.27
N ASN A 44 -4.71 8.67 19.70
CA ASN A 44 -3.39 9.23 20.00
C ASN A 44 -2.41 9.22 18.83
N GLY A 45 -2.92 9.25 17.58
CA GLY A 45 -2.10 9.27 16.37
C GLY A 45 -1.45 7.93 16.03
N CYS A 46 -1.80 6.85 16.74
CA CYS A 46 -1.35 5.51 16.39
C CYS A 46 -2.14 4.95 15.19
N LYS A 47 -1.56 3.98 14.50
CA LYS A 47 -2.21 3.23 13.41
C LYS A 47 -1.85 1.76 13.55
N GLU A 48 -2.74 0.86 13.16
CA GLU A 48 -2.44 -0.55 12.96
C GLU A 48 -2.40 -0.80 11.45
N VAL A 49 -1.30 -1.37 10.95
CA VAL A 49 -1.17 -1.73 9.54
C VAL A 49 -1.16 -3.24 9.39
N THR A 50 -1.82 -3.73 8.33
CA THR A 50 -1.69 -5.12 7.89
C THR A 50 -0.77 -5.14 6.69
N ASP A 51 0.35 -5.86 6.80
CA ASP A 51 1.30 -6.03 5.70
C ASP A 51 0.85 -7.11 4.71
N GLY A 52 1.62 -7.32 3.64
CA GLY A 52 1.16 -8.12 2.51
C GLY A 52 1.12 -9.64 2.75
N ILE A 53 1.64 -10.10 3.90
CA ILE A 53 1.50 -11.48 4.39
C ILE A 53 0.52 -11.59 5.57
N GLY A 54 -0.20 -10.51 5.91
CA GLY A 54 -1.24 -10.51 6.93
C GLY A 54 -0.76 -10.21 8.35
N ARG A 55 0.51 -9.83 8.55
CA ARG A 55 1.01 -9.43 9.89
C ARG A 55 0.44 -8.08 10.28
N LYS A 56 0.09 -7.93 11.56
CA LYS A 56 -0.39 -6.68 12.14
C LYS A 56 0.72 -5.96 12.88
N LEU A 57 1.02 -4.74 12.46
CA LEU A 57 2.10 -3.93 13.01
C LEU A 57 1.54 -2.60 13.53
N LEU A 58 2.10 -2.11 14.63
CA LEU A 58 1.72 -0.83 15.22
C LEU A 58 2.61 0.28 14.68
N LEU A 59 2.01 1.30 14.06
CA LEU A 59 2.65 2.59 13.84
C LEU A 59 2.36 3.49 15.04
N ALA A 60 3.40 3.88 15.76
CA ALA A 60 3.29 4.70 16.97
C ALA A 60 4.08 6.01 16.82
N PRO A 61 3.51 7.18 17.15
CA PRO A 61 4.27 8.42 17.18
C PRO A 61 5.52 8.33 18.05
N TRP A 62 6.56 9.06 17.69
CA TRP A 62 7.73 9.25 18.54
C TRP A 62 7.32 9.76 19.93
N GLY A 63 7.88 9.17 21.00
CA GLY A 63 7.53 9.50 22.38
C GLY A 63 6.28 8.82 22.95
N TYR A 64 5.45 8.18 22.12
CA TYR A 64 4.29 7.43 22.62
C TYR A 64 4.72 6.18 23.41
N LYS A 65 4.18 6.02 24.62
CA LYS A 65 4.40 4.83 25.45
C LYS A 65 3.49 3.70 25.00
N VAL A 66 4.06 2.71 24.32
CA VAL A 66 3.33 1.54 23.82
C VAL A 66 3.06 0.59 24.99
N ARG A 67 1.84 0.07 25.09
CA ARG A 67 1.45 -0.95 26.07
C ARG A 67 2.17 -2.28 25.74
N GLU A 68 2.44 -3.11 26.74
CA GLU A 68 3.25 -4.34 26.62
C GLU A 68 2.72 -5.43 25.66
N LYS A 69 1.57 -5.21 24.99
CA LYS A 69 0.93 -6.17 24.09
C LYS A 69 1.58 -6.33 22.71
N TYR A 70 2.58 -5.52 22.36
CA TYR A 70 3.27 -5.58 21.06
C TYR A 70 4.74 -5.96 21.25
N ALA A 71 5.25 -6.89 20.44
CA ALA A 71 6.68 -7.15 20.38
C ALA A 71 7.41 -5.91 19.83
N LYS A 72 8.68 -5.72 20.21
CA LYS A 72 9.46 -4.54 19.77
C LYS A 72 9.56 -4.45 18.24
N ALA A 73 9.72 -5.58 17.54
CA ALA A 73 9.79 -5.64 16.09
C ALA A 73 8.47 -5.27 15.39
N ASP A 74 7.34 -5.36 16.10
CA ASP A 74 6.02 -4.99 15.58
C ASP A 74 5.69 -3.51 15.76
N ILE A 75 6.56 -2.75 16.43
CA ILE A 75 6.37 -1.33 16.71
C ILE A 75 7.26 -0.50 15.78
N ILE A 76 6.64 0.29 14.92
CA ILE A 76 7.32 1.19 14.00
C ILE A 76 7.06 2.62 14.44
N ARG A 77 8.14 3.40 14.61
CA ARG A 77 8.04 4.79 15.04
C ARG A 77 7.78 5.71 13.85
N ILE A 78 6.71 6.50 13.94
CA ILE A 78 6.29 7.41 12.86
C ILE A 78 6.39 8.89 13.29
N PRO A 79 6.72 9.81 12.37
CA PRO A 79 7.16 9.54 10.99
C PRO A 79 8.53 8.83 10.95
N VAL A 80 8.69 7.85 10.06
CA VAL A 80 9.97 7.14 9.88
C VAL A 80 11.02 8.08 9.28
N LYS A 81 12.27 7.93 9.72
CA LYS A 81 13.41 8.78 9.33
C LYS A 81 14.57 7.99 8.76
N LYS A 82 14.66 6.70 9.11
CA LYS A 82 15.69 5.76 8.67
C LYS A 82 15.04 4.53 8.06
N VAL A 83 15.15 4.39 6.74
CA VAL A 83 14.40 3.40 5.97
C VAL A 83 15.33 2.59 5.08
N VAL A 84 15.21 1.27 5.19
CA VAL A 84 15.83 0.34 4.25
C VAL A 84 14.79 -0.16 3.26
N VAL A 85 15.13 -0.16 1.97
CA VAL A 85 14.23 -0.58 0.89
C VAL A 85 14.80 -1.73 0.08
N TYR A 86 14.01 -2.78 -0.09
CA TYR A 86 14.35 -3.92 -0.96
C TYR A 86 13.86 -3.75 -2.39
N SER A 87 12.94 -2.80 -2.62
CA SER A 87 12.30 -2.57 -3.90
C SER A 87 12.50 -1.14 -4.37
N THR A 88 12.88 -0.99 -5.64
CA THR A 88 12.95 0.31 -6.32
C THR A 88 11.57 0.98 -6.40
N TYR A 89 10.49 0.20 -6.42
CA TYR A 89 9.11 0.69 -6.38
C TYR A 89 8.81 1.41 -5.06
N ASN A 90 9.15 0.81 -3.92
CA ASN A 90 8.96 1.45 -2.60
C ASN A 90 9.76 2.76 -2.52
N ALA A 91 11.01 2.77 -3.00
CA ALA A 91 11.83 3.97 -3.06
C ALA A 91 11.22 5.08 -3.93
N ALA A 92 10.62 4.72 -5.07
CA ALA A 92 9.93 5.67 -5.95
C ALA A 92 8.71 6.30 -5.26
N LEU A 93 7.91 5.50 -4.53
CA LEU A 93 6.77 6.01 -3.77
C LEU A 93 7.21 6.96 -2.64
N ILE A 94 8.26 6.58 -1.89
CA ILE A 94 8.86 7.43 -0.85
C ILE A 94 9.35 8.76 -1.45
N LYS A 95 9.95 8.73 -2.65
CA LYS A 95 10.35 9.94 -3.37
C LYS A 95 9.16 10.82 -3.76
N VAL A 96 8.08 10.24 -4.27
CA VAL A 96 6.85 10.98 -4.61
C VAL A 96 6.26 11.69 -3.38
N LEU A 97 6.38 11.07 -2.20
CA LEU A 97 5.98 11.66 -0.92
C LEU A 97 6.99 12.70 -0.39
N GLY A 98 8.12 12.93 -1.05
CA GLY A 98 9.13 13.90 -0.63
C GLY A 98 10.15 13.39 0.39
N HIS A 99 10.16 12.09 0.69
CA HIS A 99 10.95 11.49 1.79
C HIS A 99 12.16 10.68 1.33
N VAL A 100 12.65 10.87 0.11
CA VAL A 100 13.77 10.09 -0.44
C VAL A 100 15.04 10.14 0.44
N ASN A 101 15.22 11.21 1.22
CA ASN A 101 16.35 11.37 2.13
C ASN A 101 16.26 10.50 3.40
N SER A 102 15.08 9.94 3.71
CA SER A 102 14.92 8.97 4.79
C SER A 102 15.50 7.59 4.46
N ILE A 103 15.77 7.31 3.18
CA ILE A 103 16.35 6.04 2.76
C ILE A 103 17.83 6.04 3.11
N ASP A 104 18.26 5.08 3.93
CA ASP A 104 19.63 4.91 4.44
C ASP A 104 20.26 3.57 4.04
N GLY A 105 19.46 2.61 3.56
CA GLY A 105 19.96 1.34 3.04
C GLY A 105 19.17 0.79 1.85
N VAL A 106 19.87 0.09 0.97
CA VAL A 106 19.31 -0.54 -0.24
C VAL A 106 19.95 -1.89 -0.53
N VAL A 107 19.22 -2.77 -1.21
CA VAL A 107 19.73 -4.07 -1.72
C VAL A 107 19.93 -4.10 -3.24
N THR A 108 19.54 -3.03 -3.92
CA THR A 108 19.72 -2.85 -5.37
C THR A 108 21.04 -2.12 -5.63
N LYS A 109 21.84 -2.61 -6.59
CA LYS A 109 23.14 -2.03 -6.92
C LYS A 109 22.98 -0.64 -7.52
N LYS A 110 23.96 0.23 -7.30
CA LYS A 110 23.94 1.65 -7.74
C LYS A 110 23.58 1.81 -9.23
N GLN A 111 24.16 0.97 -10.10
CA GLN A 111 23.96 1.05 -11.54
C GLN A 111 22.52 0.75 -11.99
N ASP A 112 21.74 0.04 -11.17
CA ASP A 112 20.36 -0.36 -11.47
C ASP A 112 19.34 0.67 -10.97
N TRP A 113 19.81 1.76 -10.34
CA TRP A 113 18.95 2.83 -9.84
C TRP A 113 18.72 3.92 -10.90
N TYR A 114 17.43 4.18 -11.17
CA TYR A 114 16.98 5.33 -11.96
C TYR A 114 16.67 6.57 -11.11
N ILE A 115 16.80 6.49 -9.78
CA ILE A 115 16.56 7.60 -8.86
C ILE A 115 17.91 8.30 -8.55
N PRO A 116 18.17 9.51 -9.09
CA PRO A 116 19.48 10.16 -8.95
C PRO A 116 19.91 10.40 -7.50
N GLU A 117 18.96 10.74 -6.62
CA GLU A 117 19.18 11.00 -5.20
C GLU A 117 19.67 9.74 -4.46
N ILE A 118 19.24 8.56 -4.91
CA ILE A 118 19.71 7.28 -4.36
C ILE A 118 21.14 7.00 -4.83
N ARG A 119 21.42 7.15 -6.13
CA ARG A 119 22.78 6.95 -6.66
C ARG A 119 23.79 7.87 -5.97
N LYS A 120 23.45 9.16 -5.87
CA LYS A 120 24.27 10.16 -5.18
C LYS A 120 24.43 9.82 -3.70
N GLY A 121 23.36 9.35 -3.05
CA GLY A 121 23.42 8.89 -1.66
C GLY A 121 24.38 7.73 -1.45
N ILE A 122 24.43 6.78 -2.39
CA ILE A 122 25.38 5.66 -2.37
C ILE A 122 26.81 6.17 -2.58
N ASP A 123 27.04 7.03 -3.58
CA ASP A 123 28.37 7.61 -3.87
C ASP A 123 28.93 8.40 -2.68
N GLN A 124 28.07 9.05 -1.92
CA GLN A 124 28.42 9.84 -0.74
C GLN A 124 28.51 9.00 0.55
N GLY A 125 28.22 7.70 0.50
CA GLY A 125 28.17 6.83 1.68
C GLY A 125 26.99 7.09 2.62
N ARG A 126 26.05 7.97 2.25
CA ARG A 126 24.82 8.24 3.01
C ARG A 126 23.85 7.06 2.95
N ILE A 127 23.78 6.38 1.81
CA ILE A 127 22.99 5.16 1.61
C ILE A 127 23.94 3.98 1.54
N VAL A 128 23.72 3.01 2.42
CA VAL A 128 24.52 1.78 2.47
C VAL A 128 23.92 0.74 1.52
N TYR A 129 24.75 0.25 0.60
CA TYR A 129 24.44 -0.97 -0.14
C TYR A 129 24.67 -2.18 0.77
N LEU A 130 23.60 -2.89 1.09
CA LEU A 130 23.60 -4.00 2.04
C LEU A 130 23.98 -5.35 1.42
N GLY A 131 24.25 -5.40 0.12
CA GLY A 131 24.42 -6.66 -0.61
C GLY A 131 23.19 -7.02 -1.44
N GLN A 132 23.26 -8.12 -2.18
CA GLN A 132 22.12 -8.61 -2.95
C GLN A 132 21.03 -9.12 -2.00
N SER A 133 19.77 -9.05 -2.42
CA SER A 133 18.61 -9.40 -1.59
C SER A 133 18.69 -10.81 -0.99
N THR A 134 19.31 -11.76 -1.68
CA THR A 134 19.49 -13.16 -1.21
C THR A 134 20.65 -13.34 -0.23
N SER A 135 21.48 -12.32 -0.01
CA SER A 135 22.70 -12.40 0.79
C SER A 135 23.08 -11.04 1.37
N ILE A 136 22.16 -10.44 2.14
CA ILE A 136 22.41 -9.13 2.77
C ILE A 136 23.36 -9.24 3.98
N ASP A 137 24.08 -8.16 4.24
CA ASP A 137 24.93 -7.98 5.43
C ASP A 137 24.08 -7.50 6.61
N TYR A 138 23.71 -8.44 7.49
CA TYR A 138 22.88 -8.16 8.67
C TYR A 138 23.58 -7.31 9.74
N GLU A 139 24.91 -7.37 9.84
CA GLU A 139 25.67 -6.54 10.79
C GLU A 139 25.67 -5.07 10.34
N ARG A 140 25.83 -4.82 9.03
CA ARG A 140 25.64 -3.48 8.45
C ARG A 140 24.21 -3.00 8.61
N LEU A 141 23.22 -3.84 8.31
CA LEU A 141 21.81 -3.50 8.48
C LEU A 141 21.51 -3.08 9.93
N ARG A 142 21.95 -3.87 10.91
CA ARG A 142 21.78 -3.57 12.34
C ARG A 142 22.46 -2.26 12.74
N SER A 143 23.62 -1.96 12.17
CA SER A 143 24.37 -0.73 12.44
C SER A 143 23.64 0.54 11.98
N LEU A 144 22.80 0.45 10.93
CA LEU A 144 21.97 1.59 10.48
C LEU A 144 20.94 2.02 11.52
N LYS A 145 20.45 1.06 12.33
CA LYS A 145 19.32 1.22 13.26
C LYS A 145 18.08 1.77 12.52
N PRO A 146 17.56 1.05 11.51
CA PRO A 146 16.45 1.53 10.72
C PRO A 146 15.16 1.55 11.55
N ASP A 147 14.31 2.53 11.28
CA ASP A 147 12.96 2.59 11.85
C ASP A 147 12.04 1.55 11.22
N VAL A 148 12.29 1.21 9.94
CA VAL A 148 11.57 0.16 9.21
C VAL A 148 12.39 -0.35 8.02
N VAL A 149 12.29 -1.65 7.76
CA VAL A 149 12.71 -2.30 6.51
C VAL A 149 11.48 -2.61 5.66
N PHE A 150 11.35 -2.02 4.49
CA PHE A 150 10.34 -2.42 3.50
C PHE A 150 10.89 -3.50 2.59
N THR A 151 10.42 -4.74 2.79
CA THR A 151 10.90 -5.94 2.09
C THR A 151 9.83 -6.53 1.17
N TRP A 152 10.24 -7.22 0.11
CA TRP A 152 9.37 -8.13 -0.64
C TRP A 152 9.60 -9.60 -0.26
N ASP A 153 10.66 -9.87 0.50
CA ASP A 153 11.08 -11.19 0.93
C ASP A 153 10.49 -11.49 2.32
N GLU A 154 9.56 -12.43 2.40
CA GLU A 154 9.02 -12.90 3.69
C GLU A 154 10.04 -13.76 4.46
N GLY A 155 11.02 -14.35 3.78
CA GLY A 155 12.00 -15.25 4.38
C GLY A 155 12.97 -14.56 5.34
N ILE A 156 13.17 -13.25 5.23
CA ILE A 156 14.02 -12.48 6.15
C ILE A 156 13.30 -12.10 7.45
N VAL A 157 11.97 -12.20 7.50
CA VAL A 157 11.16 -11.72 8.63
C VAL A 157 11.62 -12.30 9.97
N PRO A 158 11.80 -13.64 10.13
CA PRO A 158 12.23 -14.21 11.40
C PRO A 158 13.59 -13.67 11.86
N LYS A 159 14.51 -13.41 10.91
CA LYS A 159 15.83 -12.88 11.25
C LYS A 159 15.77 -11.42 11.69
N LEU A 160 14.91 -10.61 11.08
CA LEU A 160 14.71 -9.22 11.50
C LEU A 160 14.01 -9.13 12.86
N GLU A 161 13.08 -10.03 13.14
CA GLU A 161 12.45 -10.16 14.47
C GLU A 161 13.47 -10.52 15.56
N GLU A 162 14.36 -11.50 15.30
CA GLU A 162 15.47 -11.85 16.21
C GLU A 162 16.36 -10.63 16.51
N LEU A 163 16.64 -9.81 15.49
CA LEU A 163 17.45 -8.60 15.62
C LEU A 163 16.68 -7.40 16.19
N SER A 164 15.38 -7.55 16.49
CA SER A 164 14.48 -6.46 16.91
C SER A 164 14.45 -5.29 15.91
N ILE A 165 14.55 -5.59 14.62
CA ILE A 165 14.48 -4.63 13.52
C ILE A 165 13.06 -4.66 12.92
N PRO A 166 12.30 -3.56 12.99
CA PRO A 166 10.96 -3.54 12.41
C PRO A 166 10.98 -3.72 10.90
N CYS A 167 10.05 -4.52 10.37
CA CYS A 167 9.95 -4.77 8.94
C CYS A 167 8.51 -4.92 8.47
N VAL A 168 8.28 -4.54 7.22
CA VAL A 168 6.98 -4.60 6.55
C VAL A 168 7.16 -5.35 5.24
N VAL A 169 6.41 -6.44 5.06
CA VAL A 169 6.37 -7.15 3.78
C VAL A 169 5.43 -6.40 2.84
N THR A 170 5.96 -5.92 1.72
CA THR A 170 5.32 -5.05 0.73
C THR A 170 4.90 -5.78 -0.54
N THR A 171 5.01 -7.11 -0.53
CA THR A 171 4.45 -8.04 -1.52
C THR A 171 3.29 -8.79 -0.92
N THR A 172 2.35 -9.20 -1.77
CA THR A 172 1.20 -9.99 -1.36
C THR A 172 0.96 -11.08 -2.40
N ARG A 173 0.42 -12.21 -1.93
CA ARG A 173 0.00 -13.33 -2.79
C ARG A 173 -1.26 -12.98 -3.61
N ILE A 174 -1.99 -11.93 -3.25
CA ILE A 174 -3.22 -11.54 -3.94
C ILE A 174 -2.85 -10.61 -5.10
N ALA A 175 -3.31 -10.94 -6.32
CA ALA A 175 -3.12 -10.08 -7.48
C ALA A 175 -3.72 -8.70 -7.18
N ARG A 176 -2.89 -7.65 -7.28
CA ARG A 176 -3.34 -6.28 -7.05
C ARG A 176 -4.00 -5.77 -8.32
N ASP A 177 -5.28 -5.39 -8.21
CA ASP A 177 -5.94 -4.60 -9.25
C ASP A 177 -5.28 -3.22 -9.41
N LEU A 178 -5.61 -2.50 -10.49
CA LEU A 178 -4.99 -1.21 -10.79
C LEU A 178 -5.28 -0.16 -9.70
N SER A 179 -6.46 -0.22 -9.09
CA SER A 179 -6.83 0.70 -8.01
C SER A 179 -5.99 0.48 -6.76
N ALA A 180 -5.82 -0.77 -6.33
CA ALA A 180 -4.98 -1.18 -5.22
C ALA A 180 -3.51 -0.84 -5.51
N HIS A 181 -3.04 -1.05 -6.74
CA HIS A 181 -1.70 -0.67 -7.16
C HIS A 181 -1.46 0.84 -7.04
N ILE A 182 -2.38 1.68 -7.52
CA ILE A 182 -2.27 3.15 -7.43
C ILE A 182 -2.39 3.63 -5.98
N ASN A 183 -3.33 3.08 -5.22
CA ASN A 183 -3.56 3.48 -3.85
C ASN A 183 -2.50 2.96 -2.87
N PHE A 184 -1.62 2.04 -3.27
CA PHE A 184 -0.55 1.53 -2.41
C PHE A 184 0.38 2.65 -1.87
N ILE A 185 0.50 3.78 -2.58
CA ILE A 185 1.19 4.96 -2.04
C ILE A 185 0.59 5.47 -0.71
N ARG A 186 -0.72 5.32 -0.51
CA ARG A 186 -1.41 5.72 0.73
C ARG A 186 -1.02 4.81 1.90
N PHE A 187 -0.76 3.52 1.63
CA PHE A 187 -0.18 2.62 2.63
C PHE A 187 1.20 3.09 3.08
N ILE A 188 2.09 3.42 2.12
CA ILE A 188 3.43 3.97 2.43
C ILE A 188 3.32 5.31 3.17
N ALA A 189 2.37 6.17 2.81
CA ALA A 189 2.19 7.47 3.43
C ALA A 189 1.81 7.40 4.92
N ALA A 190 1.16 6.32 5.37
CA ALA A 190 0.85 6.12 6.78
C ALA A 190 2.09 6.09 7.68
N PHE A 191 3.24 5.70 7.14
CA PHE A 191 4.54 5.66 7.84
C PHE A 191 5.19 7.05 7.98
N TYR A 192 4.76 8.02 7.18
CA TYR A 192 5.28 9.39 7.17
C TYR A 192 4.27 10.42 7.70
N GLY A 193 2.98 10.07 7.76
CA GLY A 193 1.91 11.02 8.11
C GLY A 193 1.51 11.95 6.96
N ASP A 194 1.73 11.53 5.71
CA ASP A 194 1.46 12.32 4.49
C ASP A 194 0.31 11.75 3.65
N GLU A 195 -0.71 11.22 4.32
CA GLU A 195 -1.85 10.58 3.66
C GLU A 195 -2.60 11.53 2.73
N HIS A 196 -2.63 12.83 3.06
CA HIS A 196 -3.22 13.85 2.20
C HIS A 196 -2.48 13.96 0.85
N GLN A 197 -1.15 14.07 0.87
CA GLN A 197 -0.34 14.14 -0.36
C GLN A 197 -0.49 12.86 -1.19
N ALA A 198 -0.50 11.71 -0.53
CA ALA A 198 -0.71 10.42 -1.18
C ALA A 198 -2.08 10.33 -1.88
N LYS A 199 -3.14 10.82 -1.23
CA LYS A 199 -4.50 10.86 -1.79
C LYS A 199 -4.58 11.77 -3.02
N VAL A 200 -3.96 12.96 -2.96
CA VAL A 200 -3.88 13.89 -4.09
C VAL A 200 -3.14 13.24 -5.26
N PHE A 201 -1.99 12.62 -5.01
CA PHE A 201 -1.22 11.94 -6.04
C PHE A 201 -2.00 10.79 -6.69
N ALA A 202 -2.60 9.91 -5.88
CA ALA A 202 -3.42 8.80 -6.36
C ALA A 202 -4.59 9.28 -7.22
N GLY A 203 -5.34 10.29 -6.74
CA GLY A 203 -6.43 10.92 -7.48
C GLY A 203 -5.97 11.47 -8.83
N SER A 204 -4.80 12.11 -8.88
CA SER A 204 -4.25 12.61 -10.15
C SER A 204 -3.87 11.50 -11.14
N GLN A 205 -3.48 10.30 -10.68
CA GLN A 205 -3.22 9.18 -11.57
C GLN A 205 -4.52 8.60 -12.14
N PHE A 206 -5.56 8.45 -11.32
CA PHE A 206 -6.88 8.03 -11.79
C PHE A 206 -7.45 8.99 -12.85
N GLU A 207 -7.30 10.30 -12.66
CA GLU A 207 -7.74 11.28 -13.66
C GLU A 207 -6.97 11.18 -14.98
N LYS A 208 -5.67 10.87 -14.95
CA LYS A 208 -4.88 10.61 -16.18
C LYS A 208 -5.37 9.36 -16.89
N ILE A 209 -5.57 8.26 -16.16
CA ILE A 209 -6.07 7.00 -16.71
C ILE A 209 -7.44 7.22 -17.35
N LYS A 210 -8.37 7.86 -16.64
CA LYS A 210 -9.71 8.20 -17.15
C LYS A 210 -9.63 8.99 -18.47
N LYS A 211 -8.73 9.97 -18.58
CA LYS A 211 -8.52 10.73 -19.82
C LYS A 211 -7.99 9.85 -20.96
N ILE A 212 -7.05 8.94 -20.67
CA ILE A 212 -6.51 7.99 -21.64
C ILE A 212 -7.62 7.04 -22.12
N SER A 213 -8.34 6.39 -21.21
CA SER A 213 -9.43 5.45 -21.52
C SER A 213 -10.53 6.15 -22.32
N ALA A 214 -10.90 7.39 -21.97
CA ALA A 214 -11.88 8.18 -22.72
C ALA A 214 -11.43 8.45 -24.16
N ARG A 215 -10.15 8.82 -24.38
CA ARG A 215 -9.59 9.04 -25.71
C ARG A 215 -9.61 7.76 -26.56
N LEU A 216 -9.39 6.61 -25.93
CA LEU A 216 -9.24 5.32 -26.61
C LEU A 216 -10.56 4.56 -26.75
N SER A 217 -11.65 5.01 -26.10
CA SER A 217 -13.00 4.44 -26.26
C SER A 217 -13.49 4.37 -27.71
N ARG A 218 -12.98 5.26 -28.58
CA ARG A 218 -13.30 5.35 -30.01
C ARG A 218 -12.28 4.67 -30.92
N ALA A 219 -11.26 4.02 -30.36
CA ALA A 219 -10.25 3.34 -31.14
C ALA A 219 -10.87 2.16 -31.90
N ARG A 220 -10.64 2.10 -33.22
CA ARG A 220 -11.17 1.03 -34.09
C ARG A 220 -10.39 -0.27 -33.97
N LYS A 221 -9.09 -0.20 -33.66
CA LYS A 221 -8.21 -1.36 -33.48
C LYS A 221 -7.99 -1.59 -31.99
N LYS A 222 -8.19 -2.84 -31.56
CA LYS A 222 -7.88 -3.31 -30.21
C LYS A 222 -6.85 -4.43 -30.31
N PRO A 223 -5.54 -4.12 -30.24
CA PRO A 223 -4.52 -5.15 -30.35
C PRO A 223 -4.64 -6.15 -29.19
N THR A 224 -4.44 -7.43 -29.48
CA THR A 224 -4.32 -8.45 -28.44
C THR A 224 -2.96 -8.33 -27.77
N VAL A 225 -2.94 -8.29 -26.43
CA VAL A 225 -1.71 -8.08 -25.63
C VAL A 225 -1.55 -9.19 -24.60
N ILE A 226 -0.30 -9.62 -24.39
CA ILE A 226 0.11 -10.49 -23.29
C ILE A 226 1.09 -9.70 -22.42
N TRP A 227 1.00 -9.88 -21.10
CA TRP A 227 1.91 -9.34 -20.11
C TRP A 227 2.37 -10.48 -19.21
N GLY A 228 3.67 -10.55 -18.96
CA GLY A 228 4.24 -11.62 -18.17
C GLY A 228 5.75 -11.69 -18.27
N ASP A 229 6.31 -12.58 -17.46
CA ASP A 229 7.74 -12.83 -17.38
C ASP A 229 8.10 -14.20 -17.97
N ILE A 230 9.27 -14.28 -18.58
CA ILE A 230 9.88 -15.55 -18.95
C ILE A 230 10.81 -15.95 -17.81
N TYR A 231 10.38 -16.90 -16.99
CA TYR A 231 11.13 -17.37 -15.84
C TYR A 231 11.22 -18.90 -15.84
N ALA A 232 12.42 -19.44 -15.60
CA ALA A 232 12.68 -20.87 -15.53
C ALA A 232 12.05 -21.69 -16.69
N ARG A 233 12.20 -21.19 -17.93
CA ARG A 233 11.63 -21.77 -19.17
C ARG A 233 10.09 -21.86 -19.21
N LYS A 234 9.40 -21.11 -18.36
CA LYS A 234 7.94 -20.94 -18.36
C LYS A 234 7.60 -19.49 -18.68
N VAL A 235 6.44 -19.28 -19.31
CA VAL A 235 5.82 -17.95 -19.43
C VAL A 235 4.85 -17.82 -18.27
N GLN A 236 5.16 -16.95 -17.33
CA GLN A 236 4.28 -16.58 -16.23
C GLN A 236 3.48 -15.36 -16.66
N VAL A 237 2.15 -15.47 -16.68
CA VAL A 237 1.27 -14.39 -17.14
C VAL A 237 0.44 -13.89 -15.97
N GLU A 238 0.17 -12.59 -15.98
CA GLU A 238 -0.70 -11.97 -14.99
C GLU A 238 -2.17 -12.33 -15.29
N PRO A 239 -3.03 -12.56 -14.28
CA PRO A 239 -4.45 -12.78 -14.53
C PRO A 239 -5.15 -11.49 -14.97
N GLY A 240 -6.35 -11.59 -15.53
CA GLY A 240 -7.13 -10.45 -16.03
C GLY A 240 -7.53 -9.44 -14.95
N ASN A 241 -7.68 -9.90 -13.71
CA ASN A 241 -7.95 -9.04 -12.54
C ASN A 241 -6.72 -8.28 -12.01
N SER A 242 -5.52 -8.52 -12.57
CA SER A 242 -4.30 -7.79 -12.21
C SER A 242 -4.31 -6.34 -12.71
N TRP A 243 -3.46 -5.51 -12.10
CA TRP A 243 -3.18 -4.15 -12.55
C TRP A 243 -2.70 -4.12 -14.01
N ALA A 244 -1.90 -5.09 -14.45
CA ALA A 244 -1.39 -5.17 -15.80
C ALA A 244 -2.51 -5.46 -16.82
N GLY A 245 -3.37 -6.45 -16.52
CA GLY A 245 -4.53 -6.77 -17.34
C GLY A 245 -5.50 -5.60 -17.48
N GLN A 246 -5.78 -4.91 -16.37
CA GLN A 246 -6.64 -3.72 -16.36
C GLN A 246 -6.01 -2.54 -17.14
N MET A 247 -4.70 -2.31 -16.98
CA MET A 247 -3.99 -1.27 -17.75
C MET A 247 -4.04 -1.51 -19.26
N VAL A 248 -3.95 -2.75 -19.71
CA VAL A 248 -4.13 -3.10 -21.14
C VAL A 248 -5.52 -2.68 -21.62
N GLY A 249 -6.56 -3.00 -20.85
CA GLY A 249 -7.94 -2.61 -21.16
C GLY A 249 -8.13 -1.09 -21.21
N ASP A 250 -7.61 -0.37 -20.22
CA ASP A 250 -7.64 1.10 -20.17
C ASP A 250 -6.87 1.75 -21.33
N ALA A 251 -5.82 1.08 -21.82
CA ALA A 251 -5.06 1.46 -23.00
C ALA A 251 -5.73 1.02 -24.33
N GLY A 252 -6.95 0.51 -24.31
CA GLY A 252 -7.73 0.12 -25.50
C GLY A 252 -7.28 -1.20 -26.15
N GLY A 253 -6.45 -2.00 -25.47
CA GLY A 253 -6.07 -3.34 -25.90
C GLY A 253 -7.08 -4.41 -25.49
N ASP A 254 -6.91 -5.61 -26.06
CA ASP A 254 -7.61 -6.82 -25.62
C ASP A 254 -6.61 -7.74 -24.91
N TYR A 255 -6.69 -7.81 -23.58
CA TYR A 255 -5.77 -8.65 -22.82
C TYR A 255 -6.10 -10.13 -23.03
N LEU A 256 -5.12 -10.92 -23.52
CA LEU A 256 -5.36 -12.30 -23.93
C LEU A 256 -5.95 -13.16 -22.80
N PHE A 257 -5.51 -12.91 -21.56
CA PHE A 257 -5.92 -13.64 -20.37
C PHE A 257 -6.96 -12.89 -19.52
N ARG A 258 -7.74 -11.98 -20.11
CA ARG A 258 -8.75 -11.17 -19.39
C ARG A 258 -9.79 -11.97 -18.60
N ASN A 259 -10.04 -13.22 -19.00
CA ASN A 259 -11.01 -14.12 -18.35
C ASN A 259 -10.39 -14.99 -17.25
N LEU A 260 -9.07 -14.93 -17.06
CA LEU A 260 -8.42 -15.63 -15.95
C LEU A 260 -8.51 -14.76 -14.70
N GLU A 261 -9.14 -15.26 -13.66
CA GLU A 261 -9.02 -14.71 -12.32
C GLU A 261 -7.92 -15.45 -11.57
N GLY A 262 -7.08 -14.73 -10.85
CA GLY A 262 -5.97 -15.34 -10.15
C GLY A 262 -5.38 -14.50 -9.04
N SER A 263 -4.44 -15.14 -8.37
CA SER A 263 -3.54 -14.58 -7.37
C SER A 263 -2.13 -14.53 -7.98
N THR A 264 -1.32 -13.53 -7.60
CA THR A 264 0.07 -13.37 -8.08
C THR A 264 1.05 -14.25 -7.32
#